data_AF-A0A9E5J014-F1
#
_entry.id   AF-A0A9E5J014-F1
#
_cell.length_a   1.000
_cell.length_b   1.000
_cell.length_c   1.000
_cell.angle_alpha   90.00
_cell.angle_beta   90.00
_cell.angle_gamma   90.00
#
_symmetry.space_group_name_H-M   'P 1'
#
loop_
_entity.id
_entity.type
_entity.pdbx_description
1 polymer ?
#
loop_
_entity_poly.entity_id
_entity_poly.type
_entity_poly.pdbx_seq_one_letter_code
_entity_poly.pdbx_strand_id
1 'polypeptide(L)'
;MIKVGILGSVGSGKSFVANIFKELGFNIFSADQVVSQIYERNKNINKKISIFFKLKLNRGKINKNELRDTLKKNPKKFKYLNKIIHPIVRKKLILFLSKYKKTKLLVLDIPLLIENKMFNFVDIFIFVKTKPNIFKIRIKKRINLDKQFLKLLEKQQADEKIK
;
A
#
# COMPACT_ATOMS: atom_id res chain seq x y z
N MET A 1 16.21 -8.57 -15.70
CA MET A 1 15.96 -8.07 -14.33
C MET A 1 14.76 -8.82 -13.77
N ILE A 2 14.95 -9.57 -12.70
CA ILE A 2 13.90 -10.31 -11.99
C ILE A 2 13.15 -9.34 -11.06
N LYS A 3 11.83 -9.35 -11.08
CA LYS A 3 10.96 -8.55 -10.22
C LYS A 3 10.28 -9.45 -9.22
N VAL A 4 10.53 -9.20 -7.95
CA VAL A 4 9.98 -9.98 -6.84
C VAL A 4 8.90 -9.17 -6.15
N GLY A 5 7.66 -9.66 -6.14
CA GLY A 5 6.53 -9.04 -5.44
C GLY A 5 6.40 -9.58 -4.03
N ILE A 6 6.35 -8.71 -3.02
CA ILE A 6 6.06 -9.12 -1.64
C ILE A 6 4.56 -8.95 -1.40
N LEU A 7 3.90 -10.06 -1.11
CA LEU A 7 2.47 -10.16 -0.84
C LEU A 7 2.22 -10.65 0.59
N GLY A 8 0.98 -10.50 1.04
CA GLY A 8 0.56 -10.86 2.39
C GLY A 8 -0.46 -9.88 2.95
N SER A 9 -1.19 -10.29 3.97
CA SER A 9 -2.20 -9.46 4.60
C SER A 9 -1.60 -8.33 5.45
N VAL A 10 -2.42 -7.34 5.82
CA VAL A 10 -2.01 -6.34 6.82
C VAL A 10 -1.55 -7.09 8.09
N GLY A 11 -0.52 -6.60 8.77
CA GLY A 11 -0.01 -7.24 10.00
C GLY A 11 0.72 -8.59 9.81
N SER A 12 0.83 -9.12 8.59
CA SER A 12 1.53 -10.40 8.35
C SER A 12 3.05 -10.31 8.52
N GLY A 13 3.62 -9.10 8.41
CA GLY A 13 5.06 -8.88 8.49
C GLY A 13 5.72 -8.52 7.16
N LYS A 14 4.94 -8.26 6.09
CA LYS A 14 5.49 -7.82 4.79
C LYS A 14 6.57 -6.75 4.89
N SER A 15 6.31 -5.68 5.65
CA SER A 15 7.26 -4.58 5.81
C SER A 15 8.57 -5.00 6.48
N PHE A 16 8.53 -6.04 7.33
CA PHE A 16 9.74 -6.62 7.92
C PHE A 16 10.56 -7.38 6.87
N VAL A 17 9.90 -8.20 6.04
CA VAL A 17 10.53 -8.90 4.91
C VAL A 17 11.11 -7.91 3.90
N ALA A 18 10.36 -6.86 3.57
CA ALA A 18 10.86 -5.77 2.73
C ALA A 18 12.09 -5.11 3.36
N ASN A 19 12.10 -4.87 4.67
CA ASN A 19 13.27 -4.27 5.33
C ASN A 19 14.52 -5.17 5.25
N ILE A 20 14.37 -6.50 5.38
CA ILE A 20 15.47 -7.44 5.19
C ILE A 20 16.06 -7.30 3.77
N PHE A 21 15.23 -7.28 2.73
CA PHE A 21 15.73 -7.07 1.36
C PHE A 21 16.47 -5.75 1.21
N LYS A 22 16.04 -4.70 1.93
CA LYS A 22 16.70 -3.38 1.89
C LYS A 22 18.07 -3.44 2.56
N GLU A 23 18.16 -4.10 3.70
CA GLU A 23 19.42 -4.30 4.45
C GLU A 23 20.42 -5.15 3.66
N LEU A 24 19.93 -6.11 2.87
CA LEU A 24 20.74 -6.89 1.91
C LEU A 24 21.13 -6.09 0.65
N GLY A 25 20.81 -4.80 0.57
CA GLY A 25 21.21 -3.92 -0.52
C GLY A 25 20.31 -3.95 -1.75
N PHE A 26 19.14 -4.61 -1.70
CA PHE A 26 18.20 -4.61 -2.82
C PHE A 26 17.40 -3.31 -2.89
N ASN A 27 17.13 -2.88 -4.14
CA ASN A 27 16.26 -1.74 -4.39
C ASN A 27 14.80 -2.15 -4.27
N ILE A 28 14.06 -1.42 -3.44
CA ILE A 28 12.66 -1.71 -3.12
C ILE A 28 11.76 -0.56 -3.57
N PHE A 29 10.69 -0.91 -4.28
CA PHE A 29 9.58 -0.01 -4.54
C PHE A 29 8.45 -0.29 -3.55
N SER A 30 8.12 0.69 -2.70
CA SER A 30 6.95 0.62 -1.81
C SER A 30 5.87 1.57 -2.28
N ALA A 31 4.70 1.03 -2.62
CA ALA A 31 3.55 1.85 -3.00
C ALA A 31 3.08 2.73 -1.85
N ASP A 32 3.09 2.23 -0.62
CA ASP A 32 2.68 2.98 0.57
C ASP A 32 3.59 4.20 0.81
N GLN A 33 4.91 4.04 0.58
CA GLN A 33 5.84 5.18 0.65
C GLN A 33 5.55 6.22 -0.44
N VAL A 34 5.28 5.77 -1.67
CA VAL A 34 4.93 6.68 -2.77
C VAL A 34 3.64 7.45 -2.45
N VAL A 35 2.62 6.77 -1.92
CA VAL A 35 1.36 7.40 -1.50
C VAL A 35 1.59 8.38 -0.35
N SER A 36 2.43 8.04 0.64
CA SER A 36 2.79 8.98 1.71
C SER A 36 3.46 10.24 1.15
N GLN A 37 4.39 10.09 0.21
CA GLN A 37 5.06 11.20 -0.44
C GLN A 37 4.09 12.07 -1.26
N ILE A 38 3.09 11.47 -1.91
CA ILE A 38 2.02 12.22 -2.59
C ILE A 38 1.29 13.11 -1.57
N TYR A 39 0.84 12.55 -0.46
CA TYR A 39 0.12 13.30 0.58
C TYR A 39 0.96 14.41 1.24
N GLU A 40 2.28 14.24 1.31
CA GLU A 40 3.16 15.23 1.92
C GLU A 40 3.62 16.33 0.96
N ARG A 41 3.85 16.01 -0.31
CA ARG A 41 4.57 16.88 -1.25
C ARG A 41 3.73 17.36 -2.42
N ASN A 42 2.67 16.65 -2.80
CA ASN A 42 1.91 16.96 -4.02
C ASN A 42 0.67 17.81 -3.73
N LYS A 43 0.86 19.13 -3.59
CA LYS A 43 -0.20 20.10 -3.29
C LYS A 43 -1.38 20.04 -4.27
N ASN A 44 -1.11 19.83 -5.56
CA ASN A 44 -2.14 19.79 -6.59
C ASN A 44 -3.07 18.58 -6.44
N ILE A 45 -2.48 17.41 -6.18
CA ILE A 45 -3.25 16.19 -5.92
C ILE A 45 -3.99 16.28 -4.59
N ASN A 46 -3.32 16.83 -3.57
CA ASN A 46 -3.93 17.06 -2.27
C ASN A 46 -5.15 17.99 -2.36
N LYS A 47 -5.09 19.04 -3.19
CA LYS A 47 -6.23 19.93 -3.47
C LYS A 47 -7.39 19.20 -4.16
N LYS A 48 -7.10 18.34 -5.15
CA LYS A 48 -8.14 17.52 -5.81
C LYS A 48 -8.84 16.58 -4.82
N ILE A 49 -8.06 15.94 -3.95
CA ILE A 49 -8.59 15.04 -2.92
C ILE A 49 -9.39 15.85 -1.88
N SER A 50 -8.87 16.99 -1.42
CA SER A 50 -9.54 17.80 -0.40
C SER A 50 -10.89 18.33 -0.86
N ILE A 51 -11.02 18.74 -2.13
CA ILE A 51 -12.30 19.20 -2.69
C ILE A 51 -13.33 18.07 -2.67
N PHE A 52 -12.98 16.88 -3.17
CA PHE A 52 -13.92 15.75 -3.23
C PHE A 52 -14.32 15.23 -1.84
N PHE A 53 -13.35 15.13 -0.93
CA PHE A 53 -13.58 14.60 0.40
C PHE A 53 -14.01 15.67 1.43
N LYS A 54 -14.09 16.95 1.02
CA LYS A 54 -14.36 18.11 1.88
C LYS A 54 -13.41 18.18 3.10
N LEU A 55 -12.13 17.85 2.88
CA LEU A 55 -11.11 17.80 3.94
C LEU A 55 -10.41 19.14 4.09
N LYS A 56 -10.00 19.47 5.31
CA LYS A 56 -9.10 20.60 5.55
C LYS A 56 -7.67 20.21 5.22
N LEU A 57 -6.97 21.07 4.46
CA LEU A 57 -5.54 20.91 4.20
C LEU A 57 -4.75 21.72 5.21
N ASN A 58 -3.73 21.11 5.81
CA ASN A 58 -2.77 21.83 6.65
C ASN A 58 -1.52 22.14 5.82
N ARG A 59 -1.28 23.42 5.51
CA ARG A 59 -0.17 23.88 4.64
C ARG A 59 -0.11 23.12 3.29
N GLY A 60 -1.28 22.76 2.75
CA GLY A 60 -1.41 22.00 1.50
C GLY A 60 -1.22 20.48 1.62
N LYS A 61 -1.15 19.92 2.84
CA LYS A 61 -1.02 18.49 3.12
C LYS A 61 -2.33 17.89 3.62
N ILE A 62 -2.58 16.64 3.27
CA ILE A 62 -3.75 15.88 3.73
C ILE A 62 -3.52 15.38 5.15
N ASN A 63 -4.52 15.55 6.02
CA ASN A 63 -4.58 14.81 7.28
C ASN A 63 -5.03 13.36 7.02
N LYS A 64 -4.10 12.41 7.21
CA LYS A 64 -4.36 10.98 6.96
C LYS A 64 -5.46 10.42 7.87
N ASN A 65 -5.60 10.91 9.10
CA ASN A 65 -6.62 10.43 10.03
C ASN A 65 -8.01 10.86 9.57
N GLU A 66 -8.18 12.14 9.21
CA GLU A 66 -9.45 12.69 8.71
C GLU A 66 -9.90 12.01 7.41
N LEU A 67 -8.96 11.80 6.47
CA LEU A 67 -9.21 11.05 5.24
C LEU A 67 -9.65 9.62 5.57
N ARG A 68 -8.95 8.94 6.49
CA ARG A 68 -9.28 7.57 6.90
C ARG A 68 -10.66 7.48 7.52
N ASP A 69 -11.05 8.40 8.40
CA ASP A 69 -12.37 8.38 9.02
C ASP A 69 -13.48 8.67 8.01
N THR A 70 -13.22 9.56 7.04
CA THR A 70 -14.14 9.79 5.92
C THR A 70 -14.34 8.54 5.05
N LEU A 71 -13.27 7.79 4.81
CA LEU A 71 -13.31 6.53 4.05
C LEU A 71 -14.00 5.40 4.82
N LYS A 72 -13.82 5.32 6.15
CA LYS A 72 -14.54 4.35 7.00
C LYS A 72 -16.06 4.57 6.93
N LYS A 73 -16.50 5.83 6.98
CA LYS A 73 -17.93 6.19 6.92
C LYS A 73 -18.55 5.87 5.57
N ASN A 74 -17.79 5.94 4.48
CA ASN A 74 -18.29 5.64 3.14
C ASN A 74 -17.24 4.89 2.30
N PRO A 75 -17.19 3.55 2.39
CA PRO A 75 -16.19 2.75 1.70
C PRO A 75 -16.30 2.81 0.16
N LYS A 76 -17.44 3.22 -0.42
CA LYS A 76 -17.55 3.43 -1.88
C LYS A 76 -16.59 4.54 -2.36
N LYS A 77 -16.20 5.46 -1.48
CA LYS A 77 -15.25 6.55 -1.81
C LYS A 77 -13.81 6.07 -2.03
N PHE A 78 -13.45 4.85 -1.60
CA PHE A 78 -12.14 4.26 -1.92
C PHE A 78 -11.91 4.19 -3.43
N LYS A 79 -12.96 3.86 -4.22
CA LYS A 79 -12.86 3.81 -5.68
C LYS A 79 -12.43 5.15 -6.29
N TYR A 80 -12.91 6.27 -5.73
CA TYR A 80 -12.55 7.60 -6.21
C TYR A 80 -11.11 7.98 -5.82
N LEU A 81 -10.72 7.74 -4.57
CA LEU A 81 -9.34 7.97 -4.13
C LEU A 81 -8.35 7.17 -4.97
N ASN A 82 -8.66 5.89 -5.20
CA ASN A 82 -7.85 4.98 -6.00
C ASN A 82 -7.70 5.46 -7.45
N LYS A 83 -8.77 6.00 -8.07
CA LYS A 83 -8.69 6.60 -9.42
C LYS A 83 -7.71 7.77 -9.50
N ILE A 84 -7.56 8.56 -8.44
CA ILE A 84 -6.62 9.69 -8.41
C ILE A 84 -5.19 9.18 -8.16
N ILE A 85 -5.02 8.25 -7.22
CA ILE A 85 -3.71 7.83 -6.73
C ILE A 85 -3.03 6.80 -7.65
N HIS A 86 -3.78 5.81 -8.17
CA HIS A 86 -3.20 4.69 -8.93
C HIS A 86 -2.39 5.13 -10.16
N PRO A 87 -2.87 6.09 -11.00
CA PRO A 87 -2.09 6.53 -12.17
C PRO A 87 -0.72 7.11 -11.79
N ILE A 88 -0.66 7.84 -10.67
CA ILE A 88 0.57 8.48 -10.19
C ILE A 88 1.54 7.44 -9.66
N VAL A 89 1.03 6.48 -8.87
CA VAL A 89 1.83 5.37 -8.35
C VAL A 89 2.38 4.54 -9.50
N ARG A 90 1.57 4.24 -10.53
CA ARG A 90 2.01 3.54 -11.75
C ARG A 90 3.11 4.29 -12.47
N LYS A 91 2.97 5.60 -12.67
CA LYS A 91 4.02 6.44 -13.28
C LYS A 91 5.32 6.37 -12.47
N LYS A 92 5.23 6.44 -11.14
CA LYS A 92 6.40 6.31 -10.25
C LYS A 92 7.03 4.92 -10.31
N LEU A 93 6.23 3.87 -10.41
CA LEU A 93 6.70 2.50 -10.59
C LEU A 93 7.48 2.36 -11.90
N ILE A 94 6.92 2.82 -13.03
CA ILE A 94 7.61 2.76 -14.34
C ILE A 94 8.94 3.51 -14.29
N LEU A 95 8.96 4.70 -13.69
CA LEU A 95 10.19 5.48 -13.51
C LEU A 95 11.22 4.74 -12.64
N PHE A 96 10.77 4.11 -11.55
CA PHE A 96 11.63 3.31 -10.69
C PHE A 96 12.22 2.11 -11.43
N LEU A 97 11.39 1.36 -12.15
CA LEU A 97 11.83 0.25 -12.99
C LEU A 97 12.84 0.72 -14.03
N SER A 98 12.60 1.89 -14.66
CA SER A 98 13.52 2.46 -15.64
C SER A 98 14.86 2.86 -15.02
N LYS A 99 14.84 3.48 -13.84
CA LYS A 99 16.04 3.91 -13.11
C LYS A 99 16.96 2.73 -12.80
N TYR A 100 16.38 1.58 -12.46
CA TYR A 100 17.12 0.39 -12.04
C TYR A 100 17.14 -0.71 -13.11
N LYS A 101 16.95 -0.40 -14.40
CA LYS A 101 16.94 -1.38 -15.51
C LYS A 101 18.15 -2.32 -15.55
N LYS A 102 19.32 -1.86 -15.08
CA LYS A 102 20.58 -2.62 -15.06
C LYS A 102 20.73 -3.55 -13.84
N THR A 103 19.82 -3.50 -12.86
CA THR A 103 19.91 -4.38 -11.69
C THR A 103 19.44 -5.79 -12.05
N LYS A 104 20.02 -6.79 -11.38
CA LYS A 104 19.62 -8.18 -11.58
C LYS A 104 18.26 -8.47 -10.95
N LEU A 105 17.95 -7.82 -9.82
CA LEU A 105 16.73 -8.03 -9.04
C LEU A 105 16.15 -6.70 -8.53
N LEU A 106 14.82 -6.61 -8.49
CA LEU A 106 14.06 -5.55 -7.82
C LEU A 106 12.95 -6.14 -6.96
N VAL A 107 12.69 -5.50 -5.82
CA VAL A 107 11.62 -5.91 -4.91
C VAL A 107 10.48 -4.90 -4.95
N LEU A 108 9.25 -5.40 -5.08
CA LEU A 108 8.03 -4.61 -5.21
C LEU A 108 7.10 -4.93 -4.02
N ASP A 109 7.02 -4.02 -3.06
CA ASP A 109 6.07 -4.05 -1.95
C ASP A 109 4.83 -3.24 -2.33
N ILE A 110 3.90 -3.90 -3.03
CA ILE A 110 2.76 -3.23 -3.67
C ILE A 110 1.46 -3.96 -3.33
N PRO A 111 0.67 -3.46 -2.37
CA PRO A 111 -0.71 -3.91 -2.14
C PRO A 111 -1.60 -3.77 -3.40
N LEU A 112 -1.31 -2.75 -4.21
CA LEU A 112 -2.03 -2.42 -5.45
C LEU A 112 -1.87 -3.43 -6.60
N LEU A 113 -0.85 -4.30 -6.58
CA LEU A 113 -0.60 -5.25 -7.69
C LEU A 113 -1.73 -6.27 -7.78
N ILE A 114 -2.21 -6.75 -6.62
CA ILE A 114 -3.33 -7.69 -6.51
C ILE A 114 -4.62 -7.00 -6.98
N GLU A 115 -4.92 -5.80 -6.47
CA GLU A 115 -6.18 -5.09 -6.77
C GLU A 115 -6.33 -4.69 -8.24
N ASN A 116 -5.22 -4.47 -8.95
CA ASN A 116 -5.24 -4.03 -10.35
C ASN A 116 -4.90 -5.13 -11.35
N LYS A 117 -4.87 -6.41 -10.94
CA LYS A 117 -4.48 -7.56 -11.78
C LYS A 117 -3.13 -7.36 -12.50
N MET A 118 -2.20 -6.66 -11.86
CA MET A 118 -0.88 -6.37 -12.45
C MET A 118 0.10 -7.52 -12.22
N PHE A 119 -0.40 -8.76 -12.12
CA PHE A 119 0.42 -9.94 -11.87
C PHE A 119 1.50 -10.13 -12.94
N ASN A 120 1.19 -9.76 -14.19
CA ASN A 120 2.10 -9.83 -15.34
C ASN A 120 3.33 -8.90 -15.22
N PHE A 121 3.37 -8.01 -14.23
CA PHE A 121 4.53 -7.14 -13.98
C PHE A 121 5.55 -7.73 -13.00
N VAL A 122 5.27 -8.89 -12.40
CA VAL A 122 6.11 -9.53 -11.39
C VAL A 122 6.48 -10.93 -11.87
N ASP A 123 7.75 -11.30 -11.70
CA ASP A 123 8.26 -12.60 -12.12
C ASP A 123 8.12 -13.63 -10.98
N ILE A 124 8.32 -13.21 -9.73
CA ILE A 124 8.27 -14.09 -8.54
C ILE A 124 7.44 -13.43 -7.43
N PHE A 125 6.54 -14.17 -6.82
CA PHE A 125 5.77 -13.71 -5.66
C PHE A 125 6.25 -14.37 -4.37
N ILE A 126 6.52 -13.55 -3.34
CA ILE A 126 6.78 -13.99 -1.98
C ILE A 126 5.55 -13.66 -1.14
N PHE A 127 4.84 -14.68 -0.67
CA PHE A 127 3.68 -14.50 0.19
C PHE A 127 4.05 -14.66 1.67
N VAL A 128 3.96 -13.57 2.43
CA VAL A 128 4.27 -13.55 3.86
C VAL A 128 3.02 -13.91 4.67
N LYS A 129 3.01 -15.12 5.23
CA LYS A 129 1.95 -15.62 6.12
C LYS A 129 2.28 -15.39 7.59
N THR A 130 1.25 -15.25 8.41
CA THR A 130 1.36 -15.29 9.87
C THR A 130 0.17 -16.04 10.45
N LYS A 131 0.36 -16.71 11.60
CA LYS A 131 -0.73 -17.42 12.28
C LYS A 131 -1.81 -16.41 12.74
N PRO A 132 -3.12 -16.73 12.64
CA PRO A 132 -4.21 -15.80 13.01
C PRO A 132 -4.09 -15.23 14.42
N ASN A 133 -3.66 -16.06 15.39
CA ASN A 133 -3.47 -15.64 16.78
C ASN A 133 -2.37 -14.57 16.92
N ILE A 134 -1.28 -14.71 16.17
CA ILE A 134 -0.16 -13.75 16.16
C ILE A 134 -0.57 -12.45 15.45
N PHE A 135 -1.34 -12.55 14.36
CA PHE A 135 -1.91 -11.39 13.68
C PHE A 135 -2.76 -10.52 14.62
N LYS A 136 -3.67 -11.12 15.38
CA LYS A 136 -4.54 -10.40 16.33
C LYS A 136 -3.73 -9.65 17.39
N ILE A 137 -2.68 -10.29 17.93
CA ILE A 137 -1.78 -9.66 18.92
C ILE A 137 -1.02 -8.48 18.29
N ARG A 138 -0.43 -8.68 17.11
CA ARG A 138 0.38 -7.65 16.43
C ARG A 138 -0.44 -6.43 16.01
N ILE A 139 -1.66 -6.66 15.53
CA ILE A 139 -2.54 -5.56 15.12
C ILE A 139 -3.01 -4.75 16.33
N LYS A 140 -3.42 -5.41 17.42
CA LYS A 140 -3.80 -4.72 18.67
C LYS A 140 -2.68 -3.84 19.22
N LYS A 141 -1.41 -4.26 19.08
CA LYS A 141 -0.24 -3.48 19.53
C LYS A 141 0.12 -2.31 18.62
N ARG A 142 -0.11 -2.41 17.31
CA ARG A 142 0.31 -1.37 16.34
C ARG A 142 -0.68 -0.22 16.19
N ILE A 143 -1.96 -0.44 16.48
CA ILE A 143 -3.02 0.52 16.16
C ILE A 143 -4.14 0.40 17.20
N ASN A 144 -4.63 1.52 17.73
CA ASN A 144 -5.96 1.62 18.37
C ASN A 144 -7.04 1.39 17.29
N LEU A 145 -7.19 0.15 16.83
CA LEU A 145 -8.21 -0.19 15.85
C LEU A 145 -9.53 -0.45 16.54
N ASP A 146 -10.52 0.29 16.06
CA ASP A 146 -11.92 0.00 16.29
C ASP A 146 -12.26 -1.42 15.80
N LYS A 147 -13.12 -2.14 16.54
CA LYS A 147 -13.45 -3.57 16.29
C LYS A 147 -14.00 -3.80 14.87
N GLN A 148 -14.64 -2.79 14.27
CA GLN A 148 -15.15 -2.84 12.91
C GLN A 148 -14.03 -2.85 11.84
N PHE A 149 -12.94 -2.11 12.08
CA PHE A 149 -11.81 -2.08 11.14
C PHE A 149 -11.01 -3.39 11.18
N LEU A 150 -10.94 -4.03 12.35
CA LEU A 150 -10.38 -5.38 12.49
C LEU A 150 -11.15 -6.40 11.66
N LYS A 151 -12.49 -6.40 11.70
CA LYS A 151 -13.32 -7.29 10.88
C LYS A 151 -13.13 -7.06 9.37
N LEU A 152 -12.91 -5.80 8.95
CA LEU A 152 -12.61 -5.49 7.54
C LEU A 152 -11.27 -6.09 7.10
N LEU A 153 -10.25 -6.01 7.96
CA LEU A 153 -8.92 -6.57 7.70
C LEU A 153 -8.91 -8.11 7.73
N GLU A 154 -9.71 -8.72 8.61
CA GLU A 154 -9.89 -10.18 8.66
C GLU A 154 -10.60 -10.71 7.42
N LYS A 155 -11.60 -9.99 6.88
CA LYS A 155 -12.23 -10.36 5.59
C LYS A 155 -11.24 -10.32 4.43
N GLN A 156 -10.32 -9.35 4.40
CA GLN A 156 -9.24 -9.28 3.41
C GLN A 156 -8.17 -10.38 3.58
N GLN A 157 -8.10 -11.02 4.76
CA GLN A 157 -7.27 -12.22 4.97
C GLN A 157 -7.91 -13.49 4.43
N ALA A 158 -9.24 -13.57 4.41
CA ALA A 158 -9.97 -14.78 4.03
C ALA A 158 -10.01 -15.01 2.51
N ASP A 159 -9.70 -14.02 1.68
CA ASP A 159 -9.54 -14.16 0.22
C ASP A 159 -8.20 -14.82 -0.15
N GLU A 160 -7.87 -15.94 0.51
CA GLU A 160 -6.74 -16.84 0.22
C GLU A 160 -6.88 -17.61 -1.12
N LYS A 161 -7.75 -17.16 -2.03
CA LYS A 161 -7.86 -17.74 -3.38
C LYS A 161 -6.89 -17.04 -4.34
N ILE A 162 -5.59 -17.12 -4.04
CA ILE A 162 -4.57 -17.01 -5.08
C ILE A 162 -4.31 -18.47 -5.52
N LYS A 163 -5.13 -18.93 -6.47
CA LYS A 163 -4.84 -20.13 -7.27
C LYS A 163 -3.87 -19.74 -8.38
#